data_AF-X0SQX4-F1
#
_entry.id   AF-X0SQX4-F1
#
_cell.length_a   1.000
_cell.length_b   1.000
_cell.length_c   1.000
_cell.angle_alpha   90.00
_cell.angle_beta   90.00
_cell.angle_gamma   90.00
#
_symmetry.space_group_name_H-M   'P 1'
#
loop_
_entity.id
_entity.type
_entity.pdbx_description
1 polymer ?
#
loop_
_entity_poly.entity_id
_entity_poly.type
_entity_poly.pdbx_seq_one_letter_code
_entity_poly.pdbx_strand_id
1 'polypeptide(L)'
;MAGKIKFEVGKASHPGRKRDHNEDSLGFFEPEDPDQLAERGAIYIVADGMGGHEAGAVASDRAWRKVIDEYYYGDPALGIKESLERAIKIANEEIYGLASRNPTWAGMGSTIVAAV
;
A
#
# COMPACT_ATOMS: atom_id res chain seq x y z
N MET A 1 -3.12 -28.71 16.22
CA MET A 1 -2.34 -28.18 15.08
C MET A 1 -3.34 -27.54 14.13
N ALA A 2 -3.52 -26.21 14.19
CA ALA A 2 -4.31 -25.54 13.17
C ALA A 2 -3.56 -25.68 11.82
N GLY A 3 -4.24 -26.14 10.78
CA GLY A 3 -3.61 -26.33 9.48
C GLY A 3 -3.07 -25.01 8.94
N LYS A 4 -1.84 -25.02 8.41
CA LYS A 4 -1.30 -23.86 7.69
C LYS A 4 -2.16 -23.60 6.47
N ILE A 5 -2.83 -22.45 6.42
CA ILE A 5 -3.55 -22.00 5.22
C ILE A 5 -2.49 -21.47 4.25
N LYS A 6 -2.48 -22.00 3.03
CA LYS A 6 -1.64 -21.51 1.95
C LYS A 6 -2.50 -20.69 1.00
N PHE A 7 -2.12 -19.46 0.74
CA PHE A 7 -2.76 -18.61 -0.25
C PHE A 7 -2.06 -18.78 -1.60
N GLU A 8 -2.84 -18.77 -2.67
CA GLU A 8 -2.35 -18.51 -4.02
C GLU A 8 -2.83 -17.12 -4.41
N VAL A 9 -1.89 -16.24 -4.73
CA VAL A 9 -2.17 -14.81 -4.88
C VAL A 9 -1.85 -14.38 -6.30
N GLY A 10 -2.82 -13.70 -6.91
CA GLY A 10 -2.70 -13.11 -8.24
C GLY A 10 -3.15 -11.66 -8.23
N LYS A 11 -2.55 -10.84 -9.09
CA LYS A 11 -2.94 -9.44 -9.27
C LYS A 11 -3.15 -9.11 -10.74
N ALA A 12 -4.20 -8.35 -11.02
CA ALA A 12 -4.51 -7.85 -12.35
C ALA A 12 -5.13 -6.47 -12.22
N SER A 13 -4.71 -5.54 -13.07
CA SER A 13 -5.28 -4.19 -13.15
C SER A 13 -5.32 -3.75 -14.61
N HIS A 14 -6.28 -2.88 -14.96
CA HIS A 14 -6.52 -2.44 -16.32
C HIS A 14 -7.06 -1.00 -16.33
N PRO A 15 -6.56 -0.09 -17.17
CA PRO A 15 -7.01 1.32 -17.23
C PRO A 15 -8.48 1.51 -17.63
N GLY A 16 -9.12 0.45 -18.10
CA GLY A 16 -10.45 0.48 -18.69
C GLY A 16 -10.40 0.93 -20.15
N ARG A 17 -11.56 1.35 -20.69
CA ARG A 17 -11.69 1.76 -22.10
C ARG A 17 -11.79 3.27 -22.32
N LYS A 18 -11.88 4.04 -21.24
CA LYS A 18 -12.19 5.49 -21.27
C LYS A 18 -11.05 6.38 -20.78
N ARG A 19 -10.14 5.83 -19.96
CA ARG A 19 -9.01 6.56 -19.40
C ARG A 19 -7.76 6.14 -20.15
N ASP A 20 -6.87 7.09 -20.37
CA ASP A 20 -5.58 6.86 -21.03
C ASP A 20 -4.51 6.34 -20.05
N HIS A 21 -4.75 6.51 -18.76
CA HIS A 21 -3.84 6.13 -17.68
C HIS A 21 -4.58 5.35 -16.60
N ASN A 22 -3.85 4.43 -15.98
CA ASN A 22 -4.33 3.67 -14.83
C ASN A 22 -3.75 4.30 -13.56
N GLU A 23 -4.62 4.79 -12.67
CA GLU A 23 -4.26 5.34 -11.37
C GLU A 23 -4.44 4.30 -10.25
N ASP A 24 -4.79 3.04 -10.59
CA ASP A 24 -4.84 1.93 -9.63
C ASP A 24 -3.45 1.33 -9.38
N SER A 25 -3.22 0.82 -8.17
CA SER A 25 -2.01 0.10 -7.81
C SER A 25 -2.29 -1.07 -6.87
N LEU A 26 -1.55 -2.16 -7.07
CA LEU A 26 -1.72 -3.44 -6.36
C LEU A 26 -0.36 -3.89 -5.78
N GLY A 27 -0.31 -4.03 -4.46
CA GLY A 27 0.89 -4.43 -3.71
C GLY A 27 0.62 -5.64 -2.83
N PHE A 28 1.64 -6.47 -2.62
CA PHE A 28 1.59 -7.51 -1.60
C PHE A 28 3.00 -7.85 -1.13
N PHE A 29 3.10 -8.39 0.08
CA PHE A 29 4.32 -8.98 0.60
C PHE A 29 3.99 -10.18 1.48
N GLU A 30 4.61 -11.31 1.16
CA GLU A 30 4.52 -12.56 1.91
C GLU A 30 5.92 -12.90 2.42
N PRO A 31 6.17 -12.80 3.74
CA PRO A 31 7.47 -13.17 4.30
C PRO A 31 7.84 -14.62 3.98
N GLU A 32 9.07 -14.84 3.50
CA GLU A 32 9.62 -16.19 3.33
C GLU A 32 10.02 -16.81 4.68
N ASP A 33 10.39 -15.96 5.64
CA ASP A 33 10.69 -16.37 7.02
C ASP A 33 9.39 -16.79 7.74
N PRO A 34 9.26 -18.06 8.16
CA PRO A 34 8.07 -18.55 8.85
C PRO A 34 7.78 -17.83 10.17
N ASP A 35 8.81 -17.35 10.87
CA ASP A 35 8.63 -16.66 12.15
C ASP A 35 8.10 -15.25 11.92
N GLN A 36 8.63 -14.54 10.94
CA GLN A 36 8.09 -13.24 10.51
C GLN A 36 6.67 -13.36 9.98
N LEU A 37 6.38 -14.41 9.19
CA LEU A 37 5.02 -14.68 8.70
C LEU A 37 4.05 -14.95 9.86
N ALA A 38 4.49 -15.69 10.89
CA ALA A 38 3.66 -15.98 12.06
C ALA A 38 3.41 -14.74 12.94
N GLU A 39 4.40 -13.85 13.06
CA GLU A 39 4.30 -12.63 13.86
C GLU A 39 3.53 -11.51 13.15
N ARG A 40 3.78 -11.33 11.86
CA ARG A 40 3.31 -10.17 11.08
C ARG A 40 2.30 -10.52 9.99
N GLY A 41 2.07 -11.79 9.69
CA GLY A 41 1.20 -12.16 8.56
C GLY A 41 1.75 -11.75 7.20
N ALA A 42 0.95 -11.99 6.18
CA ALA A 42 1.17 -11.51 4.82
C ALA A 42 0.26 -10.31 4.58
N ILE A 43 0.72 -9.29 3.85
CA ILE A 43 -0.08 -8.10 3.55
C ILE A 43 -0.47 -8.05 2.06
N TYR A 44 -1.72 -7.67 1.80
CA TYR A 44 -2.25 -7.44 0.45
C TYR A 44 -2.92 -6.09 0.39
N ILE A 45 -2.62 -5.31 -0.64
CA ILE A 45 -3.04 -3.91 -0.76
C ILE A 45 -3.62 -3.63 -2.14
N VAL A 46 -4.75 -2.91 -2.14
CA VAL A 46 -5.31 -2.23 -3.30
C VAL A 46 -5.37 -0.74 -3.01
N ALA A 47 -4.96 0.08 -3.98
CA ALA A 47 -4.98 1.53 -3.91
C ALA A 47 -5.51 2.10 -5.23
N ASP A 48 -6.45 3.04 -5.15
CA ASP A 48 -7.01 3.80 -6.28
C ASP A 48 -6.61 5.27 -6.10
N GLY A 49 -5.77 5.74 -7.01
CA GLY A 49 -5.17 7.06 -7.01
C GLY A 49 -6.12 8.14 -7.55
N MET A 50 -6.00 9.33 -6.99
CA MET A 50 -6.69 10.54 -7.42
C MET A 50 -5.69 11.70 -7.48
N GLY A 51 -5.84 12.59 -8.45
CA GLY A 51 -4.91 13.71 -8.66
C GLY A 51 -4.80 14.11 -10.13
N GLY A 52 -5.27 13.24 -11.03
CA GLY A 52 -5.30 13.48 -12.46
C GLY A 52 -3.99 13.07 -13.14
N HIS A 53 -4.12 12.20 -14.15
CA HIS A 53 -3.00 11.71 -14.95
C HIS A 53 -1.94 11.04 -14.06
N GLU A 54 -0.67 11.46 -14.17
CA GLU A 54 0.46 10.82 -13.47
C GLU A 54 0.40 11.00 -11.95
N ALA A 55 -0.23 12.07 -11.45
CA ALA A 55 -0.20 12.38 -10.03
C ALA A 55 -0.94 11.34 -9.19
N GLY A 56 -2.09 10.84 -9.66
CA GLY A 56 -2.83 9.77 -8.97
C GLY A 56 -2.08 8.44 -9.00
N ALA A 57 -1.50 8.07 -10.15
CA ALA A 57 -0.70 6.84 -10.27
C ALA A 57 0.54 6.86 -9.36
N VAL A 58 1.17 8.02 -9.19
CA VAL A 58 2.28 8.20 -8.24
C VAL A 58 1.78 8.06 -6.80
N ALA A 59 0.63 8.65 -6.47
CA ALA A 59 0.07 8.59 -5.12
C ALA A 59 -0.29 7.15 -4.73
N SER A 60 -0.98 6.41 -5.60
CA SER A 60 -1.37 5.02 -5.34
C SER A 60 -0.17 4.10 -5.20
N ASP A 61 0.85 4.23 -6.05
CA ASP A 61 2.06 3.41 -5.99
C ASP A 61 2.86 3.68 -4.70
N ARG A 62 3.00 4.96 -4.32
CA ARG A 62 3.66 5.32 -3.05
C ARG A 62 2.89 4.84 -1.84
N ALA A 63 1.56 4.92 -1.86
CA ALA A 63 0.72 4.52 -0.74
C ALA A 63 0.99 3.06 -0.35
N TRP A 64 0.86 2.12 -1.28
CA TRP A 64 1.04 0.70 -0.94
C TRP A 64 2.50 0.39 -0.55
N ARG A 65 3.49 0.95 -1.27
CA ARG A 65 4.91 0.71 -0.96
C ARG A 65 5.26 1.18 0.45
N LYS A 66 4.83 2.40 0.80
CA LYS A 66 5.15 2.99 2.09
C LYS A 66 4.45 2.28 3.23
N VAL A 67 3.21 1.81 3.01
CA VAL A 67 2.52 0.99 4.00
C VAL A 67 3.24 -0.34 4.24
N ILE A 68 3.67 -1.05 3.20
CA ILE A 68 4.42 -2.31 3.38
C ILE A 68 5.75 -2.06 4.12
N ASP A 69 6.50 -1.04 3.71
CA ASP A 69 7.78 -0.68 4.32
C ASP A 69 7.64 -0.38 5.81
N GLU A 70 6.75 0.54 6.18
CA GLU A 70 6.54 0.93 7.58
C GLU A 70 5.88 -0.17 8.42
N TYR A 71 5.10 -1.06 7.80
CA TYR A 71 4.46 -2.17 8.50
C TYR A 71 5.47 -3.23 8.96
N TYR A 72 6.43 -3.59 8.09
CA TYR A 72 7.43 -4.63 8.39
C TYR A 72 8.73 -4.10 9.01
N TYR A 73 9.12 -2.87 8.68
CA TYR A 73 10.42 -2.31 9.07
C TYR A 73 10.31 -1.03 9.90
N GLY A 74 9.09 -0.64 10.29
CA GLY A 74 8.84 0.43 11.24
C GLY A 74 9.14 0.01 12.68
N ASP A 75 8.33 0.49 13.62
CA ASP A 75 8.52 0.20 15.05
C ASP A 75 8.20 -1.29 15.37
N PRO A 76 9.19 -2.10 15.75
CA PRO A 76 8.99 -3.52 16.01
C PRO A 76 8.16 -3.77 17.28
N ALA A 77 8.03 -2.79 18.18
CA ALA A 77 7.28 -2.94 19.42
C ALA A 77 5.75 -2.92 19.21
N LEU A 78 5.28 -2.51 18.02
CA LEU A 78 3.86 -2.43 17.70
C LEU A 78 3.31 -3.77 17.22
N GLY A 79 2.08 -4.07 17.63
CA GLY A 79 1.30 -5.19 17.10
C GLY A 79 0.76 -4.89 15.70
N ILE A 80 0.17 -5.90 15.06
CA ILE A 80 -0.33 -5.83 13.66
C ILE A 80 -1.22 -4.60 13.42
N LYS A 81 -2.23 -4.38 14.28
CA LYS A 81 -3.20 -3.29 14.13
C LYS A 81 -2.51 -1.93 14.23
N GLU A 82 -1.70 -1.72 15.26
CA GLU A 82 -1.00 -0.47 15.53
C GLU A 82 0.05 -0.18 14.44
N SER A 83 0.78 -1.19 13.98
CA SER A 83 1.72 -1.08 12.87
C SER A 83 1.01 -0.64 11.59
N LEU A 84 -0.14 -1.24 11.26
CA LEU A 84 -0.89 -0.88 10.05
C LEU A 84 -1.46 0.54 10.12
N GLU A 85 -2.05 0.93 11.25
CA GLU A 85 -2.55 2.29 11.46
C GLU A 85 -1.43 3.34 11.37
N ARG A 86 -0.27 3.06 11.96
CA ARG A 86 0.91 3.94 11.88
C ARG A 86 1.44 4.02 10.45
N ALA A 87 1.56 2.89 9.77
CA ALA A 87 2.07 2.82 8.39
C ALA A 87 1.20 3.63 7.43
N ILE A 88 -0.13 3.52 7.53
CA ILE A 88 -1.08 4.31 6.72
C ILE A 88 -0.93 5.82 7.00
N LYS A 89 -0.77 6.23 8.27
CA LYS A 89 -0.57 7.65 8.61
C LYS A 89 0.72 8.20 8.00
N ILE A 90 1.82 7.46 8.07
CA ILE A 90 3.10 7.88 7.50
C ILE A 90 3.04 7.94 5.98
N ALA A 91 2.40 6.96 5.33
CA ALA A 91 2.18 6.99 3.89
C ALA A 91 1.39 8.23 3.48
N ASN A 92 0.34 8.58 4.21
CA ASN A 92 -0.43 9.80 3.99
C ASN A 92 0.41 11.07 4.17
N GLU A 93 1.21 11.16 5.25
CA GLU A 93 2.10 12.31 5.49
C GLU A 93 3.14 12.48 4.36
N GLU A 94 3.70 11.39 3.86
CA GLU A 94 4.62 11.41 2.71
C GLU A 94 3.93 11.94 1.46
N ILE A 95 2.77 11.37 1.09
CA ILE A 95 2.01 11.77 -0.10
C ILE A 95 1.60 13.23 -0.01
N TYR A 96 1.05 13.67 1.12
CA TYR A 96 0.67 15.05 1.36
C TYR A 96 1.87 16.00 1.27
N GLY A 97 3.01 15.62 1.85
CA GLY A 97 4.24 16.39 1.79
C GLY A 97 4.81 16.51 0.37
N LEU A 98 4.66 15.48 -0.47
CA LEU A 98 5.04 15.52 -1.88
C LEU A 98 4.08 16.40 -2.69
N ALA A 99 2.77 16.24 -2.49
CA ALA A 99 1.74 17.05 -3.14
C ALA A 99 1.90 18.55 -2.84
N SER A 100 2.31 18.89 -1.62
CA SER A 100 2.51 20.28 -1.17
C SER A 100 3.79 20.93 -1.73
N ARG A 101 4.79 20.13 -2.14
CA ARG A 101 6.10 20.62 -2.60
C ARG A 101 6.26 20.59 -4.11
N ASN A 102 5.50 19.76 -4.80
CA ASN A 102 5.55 19.63 -6.26
C ASN A 102 4.24 20.12 -6.88
N PRO A 103 4.23 21.27 -7.58
CA PRO A 103 3.03 21.80 -8.23
C PRO A 103 2.37 20.82 -9.21
N THR A 104 3.15 19.95 -9.85
CA THR A 104 2.64 18.91 -10.78
C THR A 104 1.85 17.81 -10.06
N TRP A 105 2.05 17.66 -8.75
CA TRP A 105 1.36 16.69 -7.90
C TRP A 105 0.39 17.34 -6.93
N ALA A 106 0.08 18.63 -7.13
CA ALA A 106 -0.83 19.35 -6.26
C ALA A 106 -2.19 18.65 -6.22
N GLY A 107 -2.66 18.35 -5.01
CA GLY A 107 -3.95 17.69 -4.79
C GLY A 107 -3.95 16.17 -5.05
N MET A 108 -2.80 15.54 -5.30
CA MET A 108 -2.76 14.08 -5.38
C MET A 108 -3.11 13.41 -4.05
N GLY A 109 -3.70 12.23 -4.14
CA GLY A 109 -4.06 11.37 -3.03
C GLY A 109 -4.38 9.96 -3.52
N SER A 110 -4.61 9.05 -2.59
CA SER A 110 -4.99 7.68 -2.93
C SER A 110 -5.92 7.13 -1.86
N THR A 111 -6.86 6.28 -2.27
CA THR A 111 -7.47 5.33 -1.35
C THR A 111 -6.44 4.28 -0.94
N ILE A 112 -6.72 3.55 0.13
CA ILE A 112 -5.98 2.34 0.46
C ILE A 112 -6.89 1.34 1.17
N VAL A 113 -6.80 0.09 0.76
CA VAL A 113 -7.35 -1.06 1.47
C VAL A 113 -6.22 -2.04 1.67
N ALA A 114 -5.96 -2.41 2.93
CA ALA A 114 -4.93 -3.38 3.30
C ALA A 114 -5.54 -4.52 4.12
N ALA A 115 -5.16 -5.74 3.80
CA ALA A 115 -5.53 -6.95 4.53
C ALA A 115 -4.26 -7.67 5.00
N VAL A 116 -4.26 -8.10 6.27
CA VAL A 116 -3.18 -8.84 6.94
C VAL A 116 -3.76 -10.10 7.56
#